data_AF-A0A940BKI3-F1
#
_entry.id   AF-A0A940BKI3-F1
#
_cell.length_a   1.000
_cell.length_b   1.000
_cell.length_c   1.000
_cell.angle_alpha   90.00
_cell.angle_beta   90.00
_cell.angle_gamma   90.00
#
_symmetry.space_group_name_H-M   'P 1'
#
loop_
_entity.id
_entity.type
_entity.pdbx_description
1 polymer ?
#
loop_
_entity_poly.entity_id
_entity_poly.type
_entity_poly.pdbx_seq_one_letter_code
_entity_poly.pdbx_strand_id
1 'polypeptide(L)'
;AAMAIASLKDSTKLYASFDVGKQLNRDNGYLALDNFDYATLFGTTFPMDKAQRISTFDSGSTHAMTICAVDLDDNGNPIKWKVENSWGGDSGLKGYIIMTNEWFNEYSFRLVVDKKYVPQNILKAAETKPVMVMPEDPLFGSDD
;
A
#
# COMPACT_ATOMS: atom_id res chain seq x y z
N ALA A 1 2.88 -6.20 -7.55
CA ALA A 1 3.95 -5.32 -8.06
C ALA A 1 4.02 -5.21 -9.59
N ALA A 2 4.00 -6.31 -10.36
CA ALA A 2 4.27 -6.30 -11.81
C ALA A 2 3.50 -5.22 -12.63
N MET A 3 2.18 -5.11 -12.44
CA MET A 3 1.35 -4.09 -13.11
C MET A 3 1.82 -2.66 -12.80
N ALA A 4 2.17 -2.39 -11.54
CA ALA A 4 2.66 -1.08 -11.13
C ALA A 4 4.04 -0.77 -11.73
N ILE A 5 4.96 -1.74 -11.73
CA ILE A 5 6.29 -1.59 -12.33
C ILE A 5 6.17 -1.29 -13.83
N ALA A 6 5.29 -1.99 -14.55
CA ALA A 6 5.06 -1.76 -15.97
C ALA A 6 4.56 -0.33 -16.25
N SER A 7 3.59 0.16 -15.47
CA SER A 7 3.09 1.54 -15.60
C SER A 7 4.17 2.59 -15.31
N LEU A 8 4.98 2.38 -14.26
CA LEU A 8 6.07 3.31 -13.93
C LEU A 8 7.16 3.33 -15.01
N LYS A 9 7.48 2.18 -15.62
CA LYS A 9 8.40 2.10 -16.76
C LYS A 9 7.87 2.83 -18.00
N ASP A 10 6.56 2.93 -18.15
CA ASP A 10 5.89 3.75 -19.17
C ASP A 10 5.60 5.18 -18.70
N SER A 11 6.36 5.68 -17.70
CA SER A 11 6.25 7.05 -17.18
C SER A 11 4.86 7.45 -16.66
N THR A 12 4.05 6.46 -16.26
CA THR A 12 2.68 6.68 -15.79
C THR A 12 2.58 6.39 -14.29
N LYS A 13 2.37 7.45 -13.51
CA LYS A 13 2.12 7.37 -12.06
C LYS A 13 0.78 6.69 -11.77
N LEU A 14 0.64 6.13 -10.56
CA LEU A 14 -0.50 5.30 -10.19
C LEU A 14 -1.15 5.82 -8.92
N TYR A 15 -2.48 5.80 -8.88
CA TYR A 15 -3.21 5.89 -7.61
C TYR A 15 -3.09 4.56 -6.86
N ALA A 16 -2.84 4.62 -5.57
CA ALA A 16 -2.96 3.48 -4.68
C ALA A 16 -3.47 3.90 -3.29
N SER A 17 -4.10 2.97 -2.58
CA SER A 17 -4.55 3.18 -1.21
C SER A 17 -3.86 2.24 -0.22
N PHE A 18 -3.69 2.75 0.99
CA PHE A 18 -2.87 2.14 2.03
C PHE A 18 -3.47 2.35 3.42
N ASP A 19 -3.04 1.53 4.37
CA ASP A 19 -3.15 1.84 5.79
C ASP A 19 -1.96 2.69 6.24
N VAL A 20 -1.92 3.96 5.84
CA VAL A 20 -0.70 4.79 5.92
C VAL A 20 -0.23 5.05 7.35
N GLY A 21 -1.11 4.93 8.36
CA GLY A 21 -0.74 5.17 9.75
C GLY A 21 0.15 4.07 10.34
N LYS A 22 0.10 2.86 9.79
CA LYS A 22 0.85 1.72 10.33
C LYS A 22 2.34 1.89 10.07
N GLN A 23 3.13 1.88 11.15
CA GLN A 23 4.59 2.00 11.12
C GLN A 23 5.11 3.24 10.36
N LEU A 24 4.37 4.35 10.40
CA LEU A 24 4.77 5.62 9.78
C LEU A 24 5.71 6.42 10.68
N ASN A 25 6.92 6.66 10.20
CA ASN A 25 7.75 7.77 10.69
C ASN A 25 7.37 9.02 9.90
N ARG A 26 6.49 9.84 10.48
CA ARG A 26 5.91 11.02 9.82
C ARG A 26 6.95 12.09 9.51
N ASP A 27 7.88 12.32 10.42
CA ASP A 27 8.88 13.39 10.31
C ASP A 27 9.86 13.11 9.16
N ASN A 28 10.31 11.87 9.04
CA ASN A 28 11.26 11.48 8.00
C ASN A 28 10.59 10.98 6.71
N GLY A 29 9.31 10.63 6.75
CA GLY A 29 8.55 10.11 5.61
C GLY A 29 8.94 8.68 5.24
N TYR A 30 9.03 7.79 6.23
CA TYR A 30 9.38 6.38 6.03
C TYR A 30 8.29 5.43 6.51
N LEU A 31 8.09 4.36 5.73
CA LEU A 31 7.18 3.26 6.01
C LEU A 31 7.94 1.93 5.87
N ALA A 32 8.16 1.25 6.99
CA ALA A 32 8.86 -0.04 7.09
C ALA A 32 8.17 -0.89 8.16
N LEU A 33 8.21 -2.22 8.09
CA LEU A 33 7.50 -3.07 9.07
C LEU A 33 8.07 -2.97 10.50
N ASP A 34 9.34 -2.62 10.61
CA ASP A 34 10.16 -2.61 11.81
C ASP A 34 10.61 -1.18 12.18
N ASN A 35 9.85 -0.18 11.78
CA ASN A 35 10.18 1.23 12.03
C ASN A 35 10.20 1.57 13.54
N PHE A 36 9.48 0.79 14.36
CA PHE A 36 9.44 0.92 15.80
C PHE A 36 9.65 -0.44 16.50
N ASP A 37 10.59 -0.50 17.45
CA ASP A 37 10.85 -1.68 18.28
C ASP A 37 9.86 -1.80 19.45
N TYR A 38 8.62 -2.15 19.12
CA TYR A 38 7.57 -2.38 20.10
C TYR A 38 7.84 -3.62 20.97
N ALA A 39 8.57 -4.61 20.44
CA ALA A 39 8.86 -5.84 21.15
C ALA A 39 9.69 -5.58 22.40
N THR A 40 10.77 -4.82 22.27
CA THR A 40 11.60 -4.43 23.42
C THR A 40 10.84 -3.50 24.37
N LEU A 41 10.04 -2.56 23.83
CA LEU A 41 9.33 -1.57 24.65
C LEU A 41 8.22 -2.17 25.51
N PHE A 42 7.40 -3.05 24.93
CA PHE A 42 6.21 -3.59 25.59
C PHE A 42 6.37 -5.04 26.06
N GLY A 43 7.47 -5.71 25.71
CA GLY A 43 7.69 -7.12 26.03
C GLY A 43 6.74 -8.07 25.28
N THR A 44 6.18 -7.64 24.14
CA THR A 44 5.25 -8.44 23.33
C THR A 44 5.32 -8.06 21.84
N THR A 45 4.86 -8.97 20.97
CA THR A 45 4.77 -8.76 19.52
C THR A 45 3.32 -8.76 19.04
N PHE A 46 3.07 -8.28 17.82
CA PHE A 46 1.74 -8.24 17.20
C PHE A 46 1.70 -9.11 15.93
N PRO A 47 1.54 -10.46 16.06
CA PRO A 47 1.81 -11.40 14.97
C PRO A 47 0.66 -11.60 13.98
N MET A 48 -0.36 -10.73 13.99
CA MET A 48 -1.50 -10.89 13.09
C MET A 48 -1.04 -10.75 11.63
N ASP A 49 -1.44 -11.69 10.78
CA ASP A 49 -1.26 -11.54 9.34
C ASP A 49 -2.24 -10.51 8.76
N LYS A 50 -2.06 -10.16 7.47
CA LYS A 50 -2.90 -9.16 6.81
C LYS A 50 -4.39 -9.49 6.82
N ALA A 51 -4.76 -10.75 6.61
CA ALA A 51 -6.16 -11.17 6.59
C ALA A 51 -6.78 -11.07 7.98
N GLN A 52 -6.04 -11.49 9.01
CA GLN A 52 -6.43 -11.34 10.41
C GLN A 52 -6.67 -9.88 10.76
N ARG A 53 -5.71 -8.98 10.44
CA ARG A 53 -5.85 -7.53 10.70
C ARG A 53 -7.07 -6.91 10.02
N ILE A 54 -7.38 -7.34 8.79
CA ILE A 54 -8.60 -6.89 8.09
C ILE A 54 -9.84 -7.41 8.81
N SER A 55 -9.88 -8.70 9.13
CA SER A 55 -11.06 -9.33 9.75
C SER A 55 -11.38 -8.83 11.17
N THR A 56 -10.38 -8.29 11.88
CA THR A 56 -10.50 -7.75 13.23
C THR A 56 -10.57 -6.22 13.25
N PHE A 57 -10.68 -5.57 12.09
CA PHE A 57 -10.73 -4.11 11.94
C PHE A 57 -9.46 -3.37 12.43
N ASP A 58 -8.34 -4.09 12.62
CA ASP A 58 -7.05 -3.48 12.98
C ASP A 58 -6.40 -2.77 11.79
N SER A 59 -6.66 -3.22 10.56
CA SER A 59 -6.10 -2.62 9.35
C SER A 59 -7.10 -2.54 8.20
N GLY A 60 -7.05 -1.41 7.48
CA GLY A 60 -7.94 -1.10 6.36
C GLY A 60 -7.38 0.02 5.48
N SER A 61 -8.05 0.28 4.36
CA SER A 61 -7.62 1.29 3.38
C SER A 61 -7.95 2.71 3.85
N THR A 62 -7.09 3.31 4.69
CA THR A 62 -7.35 4.61 5.33
C THR A 62 -6.93 5.85 4.52
N HIS A 63 -6.00 5.71 3.57
CA HIS A 63 -5.47 6.87 2.84
C HIS A 63 -5.01 6.55 1.43
N ALA A 64 -5.17 7.52 0.52
CA ALA A 64 -4.75 7.41 -0.87
C ALA A 64 -3.51 8.24 -1.16
N MET A 65 -2.57 7.69 -1.93
CA MET A 65 -1.34 8.35 -2.36
C MET A 65 -1.00 7.99 -3.82
N THR A 66 -0.07 8.73 -4.41
CA THR A 66 0.36 8.50 -5.81
C THR A 66 1.71 7.80 -5.87
N ILE A 67 1.77 6.57 -6.38
CA ILE A 67 3.04 5.87 -6.63
C ILE A 67 3.76 6.55 -7.79
N CYS A 68 4.98 7.01 -7.53
CA CYS A 68 5.77 7.81 -8.44
C CYS A 68 7.03 7.12 -8.95
N ALA A 69 7.61 6.22 -8.17
CA ALA A 69 8.80 5.47 -8.57
C ALA A 69 8.92 4.16 -7.79
N VAL A 70 9.73 3.26 -8.33
CA VAL A 70 10.10 1.99 -7.72
C VAL A 70 11.61 1.83 -7.87
N ASP A 71 12.26 1.37 -6.80
CA ASP A 71 13.64 0.90 -6.83
C ASP A 71 13.63 -0.62 -6.99
N LEU A 72 14.44 -1.14 -7.92
CA LEU A 72 14.49 -2.56 -8.27
C LEU A 72 15.87 -3.12 -7.98
N ASP A 73 15.94 -4.37 -7.52
CA ASP A 73 17.20 -5.13 -7.46
C ASP A 73 17.69 -5.53 -8.87
N ASP A 74 18.88 -6.13 -8.93
CA ASP A 74 19.49 -6.61 -10.19
C ASP A 74 18.63 -7.67 -10.92
N ASN A 75 17.74 -8.35 -10.20
CA ASN A 75 16.81 -9.34 -10.75
C ASN A 75 15.46 -8.73 -11.18
N GLY A 76 15.27 -7.41 -10.98
CA GLY A 76 14.04 -6.70 -11.29
C GLY A 76 12.95 -6.79 -10.22
N ASN A 77 13.27 -7.26 -9.01
CA ASN A 77 12.33 -7.29 -7.89
C ASN A 77 12.27 -5.94 -7.18
N PRO A 78 11.08 -5.48 -6.74
CA PRO A 78 10.95 -4.23 -6.02
C PRO A 78 11.58 -4.30 -4.62
N ILE A 79 12.41 -3.30 -4.30
CA ILE A 79 13.02 -3.11 -2.98
C ILE A 79 12.23 -2.08 -2.17
N LYS A 80 11.89 -0.94 -2.80
CA LYS A 80 11.18 0.17 -2.17
C LYS A 80 10.46 1.02 -3.20
N TRP A 81 9.49 1.79 -2.72
CA TRP A 81 8.60 2.59 -3.55
C TRP A 81 8.59 4.02 -3.05
N LYS A 82 8.53 4.97 -3.99
CA LYS A 82 8.34 6.39 -3.68
C LYS A 82 6.90 6.77 -3.98
N VAL A 83 6.23 7.38 -3.00
CA VAL A 83 4.88 7.91 -3.15
C VAL A 83 4.86 9.42 -2.92
N GLU A 84 4.06 10.11 -3.71
CA GLU A 84 3.69 11.50 -3.51
C GLU A 84 2.46 11.53 -2.62
N ASN A 85 2.57 12.28 -1.52
CA ASN A 85 1.51 12.46 -0.54
C ASN A 85 0.90 13.87 -0.66
N SER A 86 -0.23 14.08 -0.02
CA SER A 86 -1.04 15.31 -0.09
C SER A 86 -1.01 16.15 1.20
N TRP A 87 -0.05 15.91 2.10
CA TRP A 87 0.07 16.63 3.38
C TRP A 87 0.97 17.88 3.33
N GLY A 88 1.23 18.41 2.13
CA GLY A 88 2.06 19.59 1.93
C GLY A 88 3.56 19.31 1.79
N GLY A 89 4.29 20.32 1.31
CA GLY A 89 5.70 20.21 0.97
C GLY A 89 6.64 20.04 2.18
N ASP A 90 6.20 20.38 3.38
CA ASP A 90 7.01 20.24 4.60
C ASP A 90 6.88 18.84 5.24
N SER A 91 5.98 17.99 4.74
CA SER A 91 5.78 16.64 5.26
C SER A 91 6.79 15.65 4.68
N GLY A 92 7.34 14.78 5.53
CA GLY A 92 8.26 13.72 5.11
C GLY A 92 9.44 14.27 4.29
N LEU A 93 9.73 13.63 3.15
CA LEU A 93 10.78 14.08 2.24
C LEU A 93 10.21 15.01 1.15
N LYS A 94 9.97 16.28 1.49
CA LYS A 94 9.42 17.29 0.57
C LYS A 94 8.05 16.91 -0.03
N GLY A 95 7.14 16.38 0.80
CA GLY A 95 5.83 15.88 0.39
C GLY A 95 5.83 14.42 -0.10
N TYR A 96 6.98 13.76 -0.12
CA TYR A 96 7.11 12.35 -0.51
C TYR A 96 7.34 11.45 0.69
N ILE A 97 6.93 10.19 0.54
CA ILE A 97 7.18 9.10 1.48
C ILE A 97 7.89 7.96 0.73
N ILE A 98 8.82 7.30 1.39
CA ILE A 98 9.46 6.06 0.92
C ILE A 98 8.92 4.89 1.74
N MET A 99 8.44 3.87 1.05
CA MET A 99 7.98 2.63 1.68
C MET A 99 8.81 1.43 1.23
N THR A 100 9.18 0.55 2.16
CA THR A 100 9.81 -0.73 1.80
C THR A 100 8.82 -1.61 1.03
N ASN A 101 9.34 -2.56 0.25
CA ASN A 101 8.48 -3.48 -0.46
C ASN A 101 7.69 -4.41 0.49
N GLU A 102 8.24 -4.78 1.66
CA GLU A 102 7.46 -5.56 2.63
C GLU A 102 6.30 -4.74 3.19
N TRP A 103 6.54 -3.48 3.56
CA TRP A 103 5.46 -2.59 4.02
C TRP A 103 4.37 -2.41 2.96
N PHE A 104 4.78 -2.23 1.69
CA PHE A 104 3.85 -2.17 0.56
C PHE A 104 2.97 -3.43 0.48
N ASN A 105 3.55 -4.63 0.64
CA ASN A 105 2.78 -5.86 0.58
C ASN A 105 1.79 -6.00 1.75
N GLU A 106 2.18 -5.59 2.95
CA GLU A 106 1.36 -5.73 4.16
C GLU A 106 0.23 -4.70 4.27
N TYR A 107 0.43 -3.49 3.76
CA TYR A 107 -0.48 -2.35 4.03
C TYR A 107 -1.02 -1.64 2.78
N SER A 108 -0.80 -2.15 1.56
CA SER A 108 -1.52 -1.70 0.35
C SER A 108 -2.83 -2.45 0.12
N PHE A 109 -3.86 -1.79 -0.39
CA PHE A 109 -5.19 -2.39 -0.56
C PHE A 109 -5.71 -2.26 -1.98
N ARG A 110 -5.65 -1.06 -2.56
CA ARG A 110 -6.20 -0.78 -3.88
C ARG A 110 -5.11 -0.18 -4.77
N LEU A 111 -5.12 -0.56 -6.04
CA LEU A 111 -4.25 -0.02 -7.08
C LEU A 111 -5.10 0.27 -8.31
N VAL A 112 -4.99 1.47 -8.86
CA VAL A 112 -5.62 1.81 -10.14
C VAL A 112 -4.52 1.86 -11.20
N VAL A 113 -4.68 1.03 -12.24
CA VAL A 113 -3.70 0.86 -13.31
C VAL A 113 -4.41 0.76 -14.65
N ASP A 114 -3.75 1.22 -15.71
CA ASP A 114 -4.27 1.10 -17.07
C ASP A 114 -4.48 -0.39 -17.45
N LYS A 115 -5.61 -0.69 -18.10
CA LYS A 115 -5.99 -2.06 -18.50
C LYS A 115 -4.94 -2.72 -19.38
N LYS A 116 -4.13 -1.97 -20.13
CA LYS A 116 -3.06 -2.51 -20.98
C LYS A 116 -1.97 -3.26 -20.20
N TYR A 117 -1.85 -3.02 -18.89
CA TYR A 117 -0.92 -3.73 -18.00
C TYR A 117 -1.56 -4.91 -17.26
N VAL A 118 -2.89 -5.06 -17.35
CA VAL A 118 -3.63 -6.05 -16.59
C VAL A 118 -3.67 -7.36 -17.36
N PRO A 119 -3.22 -8.48 -16.77
CA PRO A 119 -3.34 -9.80 -17.38
C PRO A 119 -4.78 -10.15 -17.78
N GLN A 120 -4.94 -10.84 -18.92
CA GLN A 120 -6.26 -11.15 -19.50
C GLN A 120 -7.18 -11.94 -18.54
N ASN A 121 -6.63 -12.80 -17.69
CA ASN A 121 -7.40 -13.54 -16.70
C ASN A 121 -8.03 -12.62 -15.64
N ILE A 122 -7.35 -11.54 -15.25
CA ILE A 122 -7.89 -10.55 -14.31
C ILE A 122 -8.96 -9.68 -14.99
N LEU A 123 -8.73 -9.27 -16.25
CA LEU A 123 -9.73 -8.53 -17.02
C LEU A 123 -11.04 -9.31 -17.17
N LYS A 124 -10.95 -10.62 -17.46
CA LYS A 124 -12.12 -11.51 -17.51
C LYS A 124 -12.81 -11.65 -16.16
N ALA A 125 -12.06 -11.67 -15.05
CA ALA A 125 -12.66 -11.72 -13.72
C ALA A 125 -13.54 -10.50 -13.43
N ALA A 126 -13.16 -9.32 -13.94
CA ALA A 126 -13.96 -8.09 -13.79
C ALA A 126 -15.29 -8.11 -14.56
N GLU A 127 -15.47 -9.04 -15.52
CA GLU A 127 -16.72 -9.22 -16.28
C GLU A 127 -17.70 -10.18 -15.57
N THR A 128 -17.27 -10.85 -14.50
CA THR A 128 -18.11 -11.76 -13.74
C THR A 128 -19.09 -11.02 -12.82
N LYS A 129 -20.16 -11.70 -12.38
CA LYS A 129 -21.07 -11.13 -11.39
C LYS A 129 -20.29 -10.80 -10.10
N PRO A 130 -20.33 -9.56 -9.61
CA PRO A 130 -19.59 -9.20 -8.40
C PRO A 130 -20.13 -9.96 -7.18
N VAL A 131 -19.24 -10.27 -6.26
CA VAL A 131 -19.61 -10.77 -4.93
C VAL A 131 -20.16 -9.58 -4.15
N MET A 132 -21.43 -9.68 -3.75
CA MET A 132 -22.06 -8.66 -2.91
C MET A 132 -21.61 -8.88 -1.47
N VAL A 133 -20.89 -7.90 -0.93
CA VAL A 133 -20.50 -7.86 0.49
C VAL A 133 -21.50 -7.04 1.29
N MET A 134 -21.48 -7.22 2.61
CA MET A 134 -22.28 -6.41 3.53
C MET A 134 -21.69 -4.99 3.62
N PRO A 135 -22.50 -3.95 3.90
CA PRO A 135 -22.00 -2.58 4.08
C PRO A 135 -20.89 -2.45 5.14
N GLU A 136 -20.89 -3.34 6.13
CA GLU A 136 -19.94 -3.37 7.25
C GLU A 136 -18.65 -4.14 6.91
N ASP A 137 -18.47 -4.59 5.67
CA ASP A 137 -17.26 -5.30 5.26
C ASP A 137 -16.01 -4.43 5.50
N PRO A 138 -15.00 -4.92 6.23
CA PRO A 138 -13.85 -4.12 6.65
C PRO A 138 -13.02 -3.56 5.48
N LEU A 139 -13.15 -4.10 4.26
CA LEU A 139 -12.49 -3.56 3.07
C LEU A 139 -13.25 -2.40 2.42
N PHE A 140 -14.53 -2.22 2.74
CA PHE A 140 -15.43 -1.26 2.09
C PHE A 140 -16.20 -0.36 3.05
N GLY A 141 -16.05 -0.55 4.36
CA GLY A 141 -16.60 0.32 5.39
C GLY A 141 -16.17 1.78 5.23
N SER A 142 -16.93 2.70 5.84
CA SER A 142 -16.54 4.10 5.95
C SER A 142 -15.31 4.26 6.84
N ASP A 143 -14.44 5.20 6.49
CA ASP A 143 -13.45 5.73 7.41
C ASP A 143 -14.22 6.60 8.42
N ASP A 144 -14.49 6.06 9.62
CA ASP A 144 -15.10 6.79 10.74
C ASP A 144 -14.06 7.60 11.55
#